data_AF-A0AAJ4YDL4-F1
#
_entry.id   AF-A0AAJ4YDL4-F1
#
_cell.length_a   1.000
_cell.length_b   1.000
_cell.length_c   1.000
_cell.angle_alpha   90.00
_cell.angle_beta   90.00
_cell.angle_gamma   90.00
#
_symmetry.space_group_name_H-M   'P 1'
#
loop_
_entity.id
_entity.type
_entity.pdbx_description
1 polymer ?
#
loop_
_entity_poly.entity_id
_entity_poly.type
_entity_poly.pdbx_seq_one_letter_code
_entity_poly.pdbx_strand_id
1 'polypeptide(L)' 'MGELMLEVASAYLSDTNAADVLALLCEEIGEPLEHGPAARRYALSGDRRALHGTVL' A
#
# COMPACT_ATOMS: atom_id res chain seq x y z
N MET A 1 -2.83 7.74 -3.85
CA MET A 1 -2.47 6.76 -2.80
C MET A 1 -1.40 5.78 -3.28
N GLY A 2 -1.65 4.92 -4.26
CA GLY A 2 -0.68 3.89 -4.66
C GLY A 2 0.71 4.40 -5.08
N GLU A 3 0.79 5.49 -5.82
CA GLU A 3 2.06 6.13 -6.20
C GLU A 3 2.84 6.64 -4.97
N LEU A 4 2.16 7.37 -4.07
CA LEU A 4 2.72 7.77 -2.77
C LEU A 4 3.22 6.58 -1.96
N MET A 5 2.48 5.46 -1.94
CA MET A 5 2.92 4.25 -1.24
C MET A 5 4.17 3.64 -1.87
N LEU A 6 4.41 3.83 -3.17
CA LEU A 6 5.64 3.40 -3.84
C LEU A 6 6.82 4.35 -3.64
N GLU A 7 6.56 5.65 -3.53
CA GLU A 7 7.59 6.61 -3.16
C GLU A 7 8.11 6.34 -1.74
N VAL A 8 7.20 6.01 -0.82
CA VAL A 8 7.50 5.74 0.60
C VAL A 8 8.03 4.32 0.81
N ALA A 9 7.42 3.32 0.17
CA ALA A 9 7.85 1.93 0.20
C ALA A 9 8.05 1.38 -1.21
N SER A 10 9.28 1.54 -1.72
CA SER A 10 9.66 1.20 -3.08
C SER A 10 9.37 -0.25 -3.49
N ALA A 11 9.38 -0.51 -4.81
CA ALA A 11 9.16 -1.82 -5.39
C ALA A 11 10.19 -2.90 -5.00
N TYR A 12 11.40 -2.51 -4.56
CA TYR A 12 12.43 -3.49 -4.16
C TYR A 12 12.21 -4.04 -2.74
N LEU A 13 11.38 -3.38 -1.93
CA LEU A 13 11.07 -3.85 -0.58
C LEU A 13 10.15 -5.07 -0.64
N SER A 14 10.39 -6.03 0.26
CA SER A 14 9.44 -7.10 0.53
C SER A 14 8.14 -6.53 1.09
N ASP A 15 7.04 -7.27 0.94
CA ASP A 15 5.74 -6.83 1.46
C ASP A 15 5.76 -6.62 2.98
N THR A 16 6.51 -7.44 3.73
CA THR A 16 6.68 -7.26 5.18
C THR A 16 7.37 -5.96 5.52
N ASN A 17 8.54 -5.69 4.90
CA ASN A 17 9.27 -4.46 5.17
C ASN A 17 8.49 -3.22 4.70
N ALA A 18 7.76 -3.34 3.59
CA ALA A 18 6.87 -2.29 3.12
C ALA A 18 5.73 -2.03 4.10
N ALA A 19 5.14 -3.05 4.71
CA ALA A 19 4.07 -2.88 5.69
C ALA A 19 4.54 -2.07 6.91
N ASP A 20 5.74 -2.36 7.43
CA ASP A 20 6.31 -1.63 8.57
C ASP A 20 6.54 -0.15 8.25
N VAL A 21 7.06 0.15 7.06
CA VAL A 21 7.31 1.53 6.60
C VAL A 21 5.98 2.27 6.37
N LEU A 22 5.00 1.61 5.74
CA LEU A 22 3.71 2.21 5.41
C LEU A 22 2.82 2.41 6.63
N ALA A 23 3.00 1.63 7.69
CA ALA A 23 2.22 1.77 8.93
C ALA A 23 2.36 3.18 9.54
N LEU A 24 3.57 3.73 9.57
CA LEU A 24 3.85 5.07 10.08
C LEU A 24 3.11 6.15 9.29
N LEU A 25 3.17 6.07 7.96
CA LEU A 25 2.47 7.02 7.10
C LEU A 25 0.95 6.89 7.24
N CYS A 26 0.43 5.66 7.28
CA CYS A 26 -1.00 5.41 7.42
C CYS A 26 -1.54 5.98 8.74
N GLU A 27 -0.81 5.81 9.84
CA GLU A 27 -1.13 6.41 11.13
C GLU A 27 -1.15 7.96 11.05
N GLU A 28 -0.16 8.57 10.40
CA GLU A 28 -0.06 10.02 10.26
C GLU A 28 -1.22 10.63 9.45
N ILE A 29 -1.68 9.92 8.41
CA ILE A 29 -2.76 10.39 7.53
C ILE A 29 -4.15 9.87 7.93
N GLY A 30 -4.25 9.08 9.00
CA GLY A 30 -5.51 8.52 9.49
C GLY A 30 -6.12 7.44 8.60
N GLU A 31 -5.30 6.75 7.80
CA GLU A 31 -5.73 5.62 6.97
C GLU A 31 -5.61 4.29 7.73
N PRO A 32 -6.53 3.33 7.52
CA PRO A 32 -6.36 1.95 7.97
C PRO A 32 -5.01 1.37 7.53
N LEU A 33 -4.34 0.65 8.43
CA LEU A 33 -2.99 0.11 8.20
C LEU A 33 -2.95 -0.87 7.01
N GLU A 34 -4.07 -1.52 6.69
CA GLU A 34 -4.21 -2.39 5.52
C GLU A 34 -4.28 -1.64 4.18
N HIS A 35 -4.63 -0.35 4.17
CA HIS A 35 -4.79 0.42 2.94
C HIS A 35 -3.46 0.75 2.27
N GLY A 36 -2.41 1.05 3.04
CA GLY A 36 -1.08 1.32 2.50
C GLY A 36 -0.55 0.15 1.65
N PRO A 37 -0.42 -1.06 2.22
CA PRO A 37 0.03 -2.25 1.49
C PRO A 37 -0.87 -2.60 0.30
N ALA A 38 -2.20 -2.46 0.44
CA ALA A 38 -3.16 -2.68 -0.64
C ALA A 38 -2.92 -1.71 -1.82
N ALA A 39 -2.81 -0.42 -1.53
CA ALA A 39 -2.58 0.62 -2.54
C ALA A 39 -1.20 0.47 -3.21
N ARG A 40 -0.16 0.05 -2.46
CA ARG A 40 1.15 -0.27 -3.02
C ARG A 40 1.09 -1.43 -4.01
N ARG A 41 0.45 -2.55 -3.64
CA ARG A 41 0.29 -3.71 -4.54
C ARG A 41 -0.50 -3.36 -5.79
N TYR A 42 -1.54 -2.54 -5.66
CA TYR A 42 -2.27 -2.02 -6.81
C TYR A 42 -1.35 -1.19 -7.73
N ALA A 43 -0.52 -0.32 -7.19
CA ALA A 43 0.41 0.48 -7.99
C ALA A 43 1.49 -0.35 -8.69
N LEU A 44 1.95 -1.44 -8.07
CA LEU A 44 2.92 -2.36 -8.69
C LEU A 44 2.32 -3.20 -9.82
N SER A 45 1.09 -3.68 -9.64
CA SER A 45 0.51 -4.72 -10.49
C SER A 45 -0.57 -4.21 -11.45
N GLY A 46 -1.19 -3.07 -11.13
CA GLY A 46 -2.44 -2.61 -11.74
C GLY A 46 -3.65 -3.48 -11.39
N ASP A 47 -3.50 -4.53 -10.57
CA ASP A 47 -4.60 -5.45 -10.24
C ASP A 47 -5.53 -4.81 -9.20
N ARG A 48 -6.73 -4.42 -9.65
CA ARG A 48 -7.75 -3.82 -8.79
C ARG A 48 -8.10 -4.67 -7.58
N ARG A 49 -7.98 -6.01 -7.67
CA ARG A 49 -8.27 -6.93 -6.56
C ARG A 49 -7.34 -6.74 -5.35
N ALA A 50 -6.24 -6.02 -5.52
CA ALA A 50 -5.37 -5.63 -4.41
C ALA A 50 -6.02 -4.60 -3.47
N LEU A 51 -7.02 -3.86 -3.94
CA LEU A 51 -7.76 -2.87 -3.15
C LEU A 51 -8.91 -3.56 -2.40
N HIS A 52 -9.10 -3.18 -1.14
CA HIS A 52 -10.18 -3.75 -0.32
C HIS A 52 -11.56 -3.35 -0.89
N GLY A 53 -12.51 -4.28 -0.96
CA GLY A 53 -13.89 -4.00 -1.36
C GLY A 53 -14.18 -3.97 -2.87
N THR A 54 -13.20 -4.18 -3.75
CA THR A 54 -13.48 -4.40 -5.18
C THR A 54 -13.91 -5.85 -5.43
N VAL A 55 -15.21 -6.13 -5.29
CA VAL A 55 -15.82 -7.28 -5.94
C VAL A 55 -15.91 -6.95 -7.43
N LEU A 56 -15.46 -7.89 -8.28
CA LEU A 56 -15.53 -7.82 -9.74
C LEU A 56 -16.94 -7.54 -10.25
#